data_AF-A0A968XX25-F1
#
_entry.id   AF-A0A968XX25-F1
#
_cell.length_a   1.000
_cell.length_b   1.000
_cell.length_c   1.000
_cell.angle_alpha   90.00
_cell.angle_beta   90.00
_cell.angle_gamma   90.00
#
_symmetry.space_group_name_H-M   'P 1'
#
loop_
_entity.id
_entity.type
_entity.pdbx_description
1 polymer ?
#
loop_
_entity_poly.entity_id
_entity_poly.type
_entity_poly.pdbx_seq_one_letter_code
_entity_poly.pdbx_strand_id
1 'polypeptide(L)' 'MRILVMGGTRFIGVYLTRLLVEQGHEVVLFNRGNRPAPVAGV' A
#
# COMPACT_ATOMS: atom_id res chain seq x y z
N MET A 1 8.10 -2.71 10.40
CA MET A 1 8.67 -1.34 10.31
C MET A 1 7.58 -0.38 9.86
N ARG A 2 7.77 0.94 9.99
CA ARG A 2 6.81 1.95 9.49
C ARG A 2 7.21 2.38 8.09
N ILE A 3 6.32 2.23 7.11
CA ILE A 3 6.64 2.43 5.69
C ILE A 3 5.58 3.32 5.05
N LEU A 4 6.02 4.42 4.43
CA LEU A 4 5.19 5.24 3.57
C LEU A 4 5.30 4.76 2.13
N VAL A 5 4.18 4.38 1.53
CA VAL A 5 4.09 4.10 0.09
C VAL A 5 3.39 5.25 -0.59
N MET A 6 4.13 6.00 -1.43
CA MET A 6 3.54 7.01 -2.30
C MET A 6 2.99 6.36 -3.58
N GLY A 7 1.70 6.49 -3.83
CA GLY A 7 1.01 5.80 -4.91
C GLY A 7 0.51 4.42 -4.50
N GLY A 8 1.11 3.35 -5.01
CA GLY A 8 0.80 1.97 -4.60
C GLY A 8 -0.52 1.37 -5.11
N THR A 9 -1.42 2.14 -5.73
CA THR A 9 -2.70 1.64 -6.23
C THR A 9 -2.68 1.09 -7.67
N ARG A 10 -1.50 0.95 -8.30
CA ARG A 10 -1.34 0.42 -9.67
C ARG A 10 -0.05 -0.36 -9.87
N PHE A 11 -0.05 -1.26 -10.85
CA PHE A 11 1.12 -2.00 -11.32
C PHE A 11 1.85 -2.68 -10.15
N ILE A 12 3.17 -2.50 -10.04
CA ILE A 12 3.98 -3.09 -8.97
C ILE A 12 3.57 -2.63 -7.57
N GLY A 13 3.01 -1.42 -7.46
CA GLY A 13 2.58 -0.86 -6.19
C GLY A 13 1.52 -1.70 -5.47
N VAL A 14 0.64 -2.37 -6.22
CA VAL A 14 -0.41 -3.24 -5.67
C VAL A 14 0.22 -4.43 -4.95
N TYR A 15 1.16 -5.10 -5.63
CA TYR A 15 1.84 -6.27 -5.10
C TYR A 15 2.77 -5.91 -3.94
N LEU A 16 3.51 -4.80 -4.07
CA LEU A 16 4.40 -4.32 -3.03
C LEU A 16 3.63 -3.98 -1.75
N THR A 17 2.52 -3.24 -1.86
CA THR A 17 1.71 -2.86 -0.69
C THR A 17 1.18 -4.10 0.04
N ARG A 18 0.69 -5.10 -0.71
CA ARG A 18 0.22 -6.37 -0.13
C ARG A 18 1.35 -7.11 0.61
N LEU A 19 2.50 -7.26 -0.05
CA LEU A 19 3.64 -7.98 0.54
C LEU A 19 4.13 -7.31 1.83
N LEU A 20 4.22 -5.98 1.84
CA LEU A 20 4.67 -5.24 3.04
C LEU A 20 3.70 -5.42 4.21
N VAL A 21 2.39 -5.42 3.95
CA VAL A 21 1.38 -5.69 4.99
C VAL A 21 1.42 -7.14 5.45
N GLU A 22 1.53 -8.11 4.54
CA GLU A 22 1.68 -9.54 4.86
C GLU A 22 2.92 -9.81 5.72
N GLN A 23 3.99 -9.04 5.52
CA GLN A 23 5.21 -9.07 6.34
C GLN A 23 5.06 -8.37 7.71
N GLY A 24 3.85 -7.92 8.07
CA GLY A 24 3.57 -7.29 9.37
C GLY A 24 4.15 -5.88 9.51
N HIS A 25 4.37 -5.18 8.40
CA HIS A 25 4.78 -3.78 8.46
C HIS A 25 3.58 -2.85 8.65
N GLU A 26 3.79 -1.76 9.39
CA GLU A 26 2.83 -0.66 9.47
C GLU A 26 2.98 0.16 8.19
N VAL A 27 2.04 0.02 7.27
CA VAL A 27 2.07 0.67 5.96
C VAL A 27 1.09 1.84 5.97
N VAL A 28 1.56 3.00 5.53
CA VAL A 28 0.72 4.16 5.21
C VAL A 28 0.73 4.35 3.70
N LEU A 29 -0.44 4.31 3.06
CA LEU A 29 -0.57 4.48 1.62
C LEU A 29 -1.03 5.90 1.28
N PHE A 30 -0.13 6.73 0.78
CA PHE A 30 -0.46 8.10 0.36
C PHE A 30 -0.64 8.16 -1.16
N ASN A 31 -1.88 8.37 -1.62
CA ASN A 31 -2.19 8.38 -3.05
C ASN A 31 -3.34 9.36 -3.38
N ARG A 32 -3.63 9.56 -4.68
CA ARG A 32 -4.62 10.53 -5.17
C ARG A 32 -6.09 10.15 -4.93
N GLY A 33 -6.39 8.93 -4.48
CA GLY A 33 -7.76 8.46 -4.25
C GLY A 33 -8.54 8.01 -5.49
N ASN A 34 -7.94 8.05 -6.70
CA ASN A 34 -8.61 7.67 -7.94
C ASN A 34 -8.81 6.14 -8.10
N ARG A 35 -8.25 5.34 -7.19
CA ARG A 35 -8.32 3.87 -7.20
C ARG A 35 -8.39 3.37 -5.75
N PRO A 36 -9.07 2.23 -5.50
CA PRO A 36 -9.13 1.65 -4.16
C PRO A 36 -7.75 1.21 -3.67
N ALA A 37 -7.56 1.18 -2.35
CA ALA A 37 -6.37 0.64 -1.72
C ALA A 37 -6.24 -0.88 -2.02
N PRO A 38 -5.03 -1.41 -2.24
CA PRO A 38 -4.80 -2.84 -2.50
C PRO A 38 -5.15 -3.77 -1.33
N VAL A 39 -5.22 -3.24 -0.11
CA VAL A 39 -5.48 -3.92 1.16
C VAL A 39 -6.46 -3.06 1.96
N ALA A 40 -7.47 -3.68 2.58
CA ALA A 40 -8.44 -2.96 3.39
C ALA A 40 -7.80 -2.43 4.68
N GLY A 41 -8.11 -1.20 5.07
CA GLY A 41 -7.59 -0.58 6.29
C GLY A 41 -6.17 -0.02 6.17
N VAL A 42 -5.65 0.12 4.95
CA VAL A 42 -4.34 0.72 4.61
C VAL A 42 -4.52 1.97 3.78
#